data_AF-A0A929ZNJ0-F1
#
_entry.id   AF-A0A929ZNJ0-F1
#
_cell.length_a   1.000
_cell.length_b   1.000
_cell.length_c   1.000
_cell.angle_alpha   90.00
_cell.angle_beta   90.00
_cell.angle_gamma   90.00
#
_symmetry.space_group_name_H-M   'P 1'
#
loop_
_entity.id
_entity.type
_entity.pdbx_description
1 polymer ?
#
loop_
_entity_poly.entity_id
_entity_poly.type
_entity_poly.pdbx_seq_one_letter_code
_entity_poly.pdbx_strand_id
1 'polypeptide(L)'
;MNKKLLTGLCAGIMLVGLVGCGPKEPKQDTTTSTSTNETKETENKTTTTTNNSEVTEKNFKDFPETDEKYFTYDEWQEGYVIYSCTSDDKVVRVPKEIKGKPVIAIGERGLANLKNCEAIVLPDTVRYIG
;
A
#
# COMPACT_ATOMS: atom_id res chain seq x y z
N MET A 1 38.48 19.27 -2.51
CA MET A 1 38.03 20.68 -2.42
C MET A 1 37.46 21.12 -3.76
N ASN A 2 36.14 21.17 -3.85
CA ASN A 2 35.37 21.52 -5.04
C ASN A 2 34.10 22.28 -4.61
N LYS A 3 34.26 23.60 -4.59
CA LYS A 3 33.35 24.70 -4.97
C LYS A 3 31.83 24.47 -4.80
N LYS A 4 31.27 25.19 -3.84
CA LYS A 4 29.83 25.49 -3.72
C LYS A 4 29.39 26.43 -4.85
N LEU A 5 28.12 26.37 -5.23
CA LEU A 5 27.19 27.49 -5.50
C LEU A 5 26.03 27.02 -6.41
N LEU A 6 24.83 26.84 -5.84
CA LEU A 6 23.58 27.22 -6.53
C LEU A 6 22.44 27.25 -5.50
N THR A 7 22.16 28.44 -4.99
CA THR A 7 21.01 28.74 -4.14
C THR A 7 20.23 29.87 -4.77
N GLY A 8 18.92 29.67 -4.94
CA GLY A 8 17.95 30.76 -4.98
C GLY A 8 17.16 30.91 -6.27
N LEU A 9 16.12 30.07 -6.45
CA LEU A 9 14.97 30.41 -7.28
C LEU A 9 13.72 29.91 -6.56
N CYS A 10 12.88 30.86 -6.11
CA CYS A 10 11.42 30.81 -5.93
C CYS A 10 11.00 31.78 -4.84
N ALA A 11 10.73 33.02 -5.22
CA ALA A 11 9.87 33.92 -4.47
C ALA A 11 8.84 34.49 -5.46
N GLY A 12 7.58 34.11 -5.26
CA GLY A 12 6.48 34.50 -6.13
C GLY A 12 5.14 33.99 -5.59
N ILE A 13 4.84 34.32 -4.34
CA ILE A 13 3.48 34.18 -3.80
C ILE A 13 2.69 35.38 -4.32
N MET A 14 1.80 35.15 -5.27
CA MET A 14 0.75 36.10 -5.63
C MET A 14 -0.54 35.61 -5.00
N LEU A 15 -0.92 36.26 -3.89
CA LEU A 15 -2.25 36.19 -3.32
C LEU A 15 -3.14 37.29 -3.92
N VAL A 16 -4.44 37.06 -3.75
CA VAL A 16 -5.57 37.99 -3.70
C VAL A 16 -6.47 38.01 -4.96
N GLY A 17 -7.73 37.65 -4.69
CA GLY A 17 -8.88 37.88 -5.56
C GLY A 17 -10.19 37.50 -4.85
N LEU A 18 -10.63 38.33 -3.91
CA LEU A 18 -11.96 38.32 -3.29
C LEU A 18 -13.02 38.79 -4.28
N VAL A 19 -14.15 38.06 -4.40
CA VAL A 19 -15.51 38.52 -4.77
C VAL A 19 -16.43 37.30 -4.57
N GLY A 20 -17.66 37.32 -4.06
CA GLY A 20 -18.58 38.37 -3.64
C GLY A 20 -20.01 37.77 -3.62
N CYS A 21 -20.70 37.93 -2.48
CA CYS A 21 -22.16 37.97 -2.19
C CYS A 21 -23.21 37.19 -3.01
N GLY A 22 -24.11 36.48 -2.30
CA GLY A 22 -25.53 36.31 -2.70
C GLY A 22 -26.29 35.18 -1.97
N PRO A 23 -27.45 35.44 -1.31
CA PRO A 23 -28.33 34.40 -0.73
C PRO A 23 -29.65 34.17 -1.51
N LYS A 24 -30.25 32.97 -1.28
CA LYS A 24 -31.62 32.47 -1.65
C LYS A 24 -31.84 32.09 -3.12
N GLU A 25 -32.53 31.01 -3.54
CA GLU A 25 -33.43 29.99 -2.94
C GLU A 25 -33.63 28.79 -3.96
N PRO A 26 -34.41 27.72 -3.68
CA PRO A 26 -34.20 26.34 -4.17
C PRO A 26 -34.97 25.95 -5.45
N LYS A 27 -34.61 24.80 -6.05
CA LYS A 27 -35.51 23.89 -6.80
C LYS A 27 -34.91 22.49 -7.01
N GLN A 28 -35.67 21.47 -6.61
CA GLN A 28 -35.53 20.07 -6.98
C GLN A 28 -35.73 19.88 -8.50
N ASP A 29 -35.13 18.85 -9.09
CA ASP A 29 -35.91 17.74 -9.64
C ASP A 29 -35.09 16.45 -9.80
N THR A 30 -35.75 15.36 -9.42
CA THR A 30 -35.35 13.96 -9.38
C THR A 30 -35.52 13.30 -10.74
N THR A 31 -34.65 12.37 -11.14
CA THR A 31 -35.10 11.08 -11.74
C THR A 31 -34.09 9.98 -11.44
N THR A 32 -34.58 9.08 -10.60
CA THR A 32 -34.11 7.77 -10.20
C THR A 32 -34.15 6.77 -11.36
N SER A 33 -33.18 5.85 -11.41
CA SER A 33 -33.43 4.46 -11.79
C SER A 33 -32.74 3.57 -10.76
N THR A 34 -33.59 2.94 -9.96
CA THR A 34 -33.28 1.97 -8.91
C THR A 34 -33.47 0.57 -9.46
N SER A 35 -32.55 -0.33 -9.11
CA SER A 35 -32.83 -1.73 -8.75
C SER A 35 -31.66 -2.14 -7.82
N THR A 36 -31.82 -2.26 -6.49
CA THR A 36 -32.59 -3.24 -5.69
C THR A 36 -32.11 -4.67 -5.99
N ASN A 37 -31.69 -5.53 -5.06
CA ASN A 37 -31.52 -5.51 -3.60
C ASN A 37 -30.62 -6.70 -3.20
N GLU A 38 -30.13 -6.67 -1.96
CA GLU A 38 -29.83 -7.79 -1.04
C GLU A 38 -28.58 -8.66 -1.29
N THR A 39 -27.55 -8.54 -0.43
CA THR A 39 -27.40 -9.15 0.92
C THR A 39 -27.04 -10.63 0.86
N LYS A 40 -25.77 -10.97 1.13
CA LYS A 40 -25.41 -11.89 2.22
C LYS A 40 -23.90 -12.04 2.40
N GLU A 41 -23.53 -12.11 3.68
CA GLU A 41 -22.41 -12.86 4.24
C GLU A 41 -21.01 -12.24 4.05
N THR A 42 -20.23 -11.96 5.09
CA THR A 42 -20.21 -12.54 6.45
C THR A 42 -19.72 -11.49 7.43
N GLU A 43 -20.28 -11.56 8.64
CA GLU A 43 -19.73 -10.96 9.84
C GLU A 43 -18.34 -11.57 10.09
N ASN A 44 -17.30 -11.01 9.48
CA ASN A 44 -15.93 -11.40 9.78
C ASN A 44 -15.63 -10.79 11.14
N LYS A 45 -15.99 -11.51 12.20
CA LYS A 45 -15.44 -11.32 13.54
C LYS A 45 -13.92 -11.15 13.35
N THR A 46 -13.45 -9.90 13.44
CA THR A 46 -12.04 -9.53 13.36
C THR A 46 -11.36 -10.16 14.56
N THR A 47 -11.03 -11.44 14.40
CA THR A 47 -10.10 -12.13 15.25
C THR A 47 -8.78 -11.55 14.80
N THR A 48 -8.16 -10.72 15.64
CA THR A 48 -6.85 -10.13 15.33
C THR A 48 -5.85 -11.26 15.10
N THR A 49 -5.63 -11.63 13.84
CA THR A 49 -4.65 -12.64 13.46
C THR A 49 -3.28 -12.05 13.75
N THR A 50 -2.56 -12.65 14.69
CA THR A 50 -1.17 -12.30 14.99
C THR A 50 -0.23 -13.30 14.31
N ASN A 51 1.07 -12.96 14.23
CA ASN A 51 2.11 -13.84 13.69
C ASN A 51 2.23 -15.20 14.42
N ASN A 52 1.60 -15.35 15.58
CA ASN A 52 1.58 -16.57 16.38
C ASN A 52 0.41 -17.50 16.04
N SER A 53 -0.54 -17.04 15.21
CA SER A 53 -1.72 -17.80 14.83
C SER A 53 -1.35 -18.98 13.93
N GLU A 54 -2.14 -20.05 13.98
CA GLU A 54 -2.02 -21.14 13.00
C GLU A 54 -2.35 -20.62 11.59
N VAL A 55 -1.53 -21.01 10.61
CA VAL A 55 -1.75 -20.64 9.21
C VAL A 55 -2.68 -21.66 8.58
N THR A 56 -3.70 -21.17 7.89
CA THR A 56 -4.67 -21.97 7.14
C THR A 56 -4.89 -21.36 5.77
N GLU A 57 -5.43 -22.14 4.83
CA GLU A 57 -5.79 -21.65 3.50
C GLU A 57 -6.80 -20.50 3.51
N LYS A 58 -7.52 -20.29 4.62
CA LYS A 58 -8.55 -19.25 4.72
C LYS A 58 -8.04 -17.95 5.34
N ASN A 59 -7.04 -18.02 6.23
CA ASN A 59 -6.62 -16.87 7.04
C ASN A 59 -5.27 -16.27 6.64
N PHE A 60 -4.52 -16.88 5.71
CA PHE A 60 -3.16 -16.43 5.38
C PHE A 60 -3.10 -14.96 4.90
N LYS A 61 -4.20 -14.42 4.35
CA LYS A 61 -4.32 -13.02 3.95
C LYS A 61 -4.63 -12.06 5.11
N ASP A 62 -5.11 -12.59 6.23
CA ASP A 62 -5.54 -11.81 7.40
C ASP A 62 -4.38 -11.56 8.38
N PHE A 63 -3.22 -12.20 8.18
CA PHE A 63 -1.99 -11.90 8.93
C PHE A 63 -1.57 -10.43 8.70
N PRO A 64 -0.85 -9.80 9.65
CA PRO A 64 -0.36 -8.45 9.46
C PRO A 64 0.68 -8.39 8.33
N GLU A 65 0.86 -7.20 7.75
CA GLU A 65 1.96 -6.98 6.81
C GLU A 65 3.31 -7.17 7.50
N THR A 66 4.26 -7.78 6.80
CA THR A 66 5.62 -7.89 7.30
C THR A 66 6.27 -6.52 7.25
N ASP A 67 6.87 -6.10 8.37
CA ASP A 67 7.51 -4.80 8.50
C ASP A 67 8.64 -4.62 7.47
N GLU A 68 8.70 -3.45 6.83
CA GLU A 68 9.68 -3.11 5.79
C GLU A 68 11.13 -3.32 6.24
N LYS A 69 11.43 -3.23 7.54
CA LYS A 69 12.78 -3.42 8.11
C LYS A 69 13.35 -4.81 7.88
N TYR A 70 12.50 -5.82 7.65
CA TYR A 70 12.95 -7.19 7.39
C TYR A 70 13.35 -7.42 5.95
N PHE A 71 13.07 -6.47 5.05
CA PHE A 71 13.38 -6.59 3.64
C PHE A 71 14.63 -5.80 3.27
N THR A 72 15.46 -6.39 2.41
CA THR A 72 16.45 -5.61 1.64
C THR A 72 15.83 -5.28 0.29
N TYR A 73 15.89 -4.02 -0.10
CA TYR A 73 15.24 -3.51 -1.30
C TYR A 73 16.01 -2.35 -1.92
N ASP A 74 15.90 -2.21 -3.24
CA ASP A 74 16.41 -1.04 -3.97
C ASP A 74 15.29 -0.42 -4.81
N GLU A 75 15.40 0.89 -5.02
CA GLU A 75 14.50 1.62 -5.90
C GLU A 75 14.80 1.28 -7.38
N TRP A 76 13.76 0.96 -8.13
CA TRP A 76 13.83 0.68 -9.56
C TRP A 76 12.60 1.27 -10.26
N GLN A 77 12.84 2.13 -11.26
CA GLN A 77 11.78 2.83 -11.98
C GLN A 77 10.83 3.58 -11.01
N GLU A 78 9.53 3.28 -11.03
CA GLU A 78 8.52 3.89 -10.18
C GLU A 78 8.38 3.29 -8.77
N GLY A 79 9.12 2.22 -8.44
CA GLY A 79 8.89 1.44 -7.23
C GLY A 79 10.12 0.76 -6.64
N TYR A 80 9.89 -0.25 -5.81
CA TYR A 80 10.94 -1.00 -5.11
C TYR A 80 11.00 -2.47 -5.57
N VAL A 81 12.21 -3.01 -5.62
CA VAL A 81 12.50 -4.43 -5.84
C VAL A 81 12.98 -5.05 -4.53
N ILE A 82 12.38 -6.16 -4.12
CA ILE A 82 12.80 -6.91 -2.93
C ILE A 82 13.89 -7.93 -3.29
N TYR A 83 15.05 -7.88 -2.62
CA TYR A 83 16.17 -8.80 -2.86
C TYR A 83 16.42 -9.80 -1.72
N SER A 84 15.85 -9.56 -0.55
CA SER A 84 15.85 -10.55 0.53
C SER A 84 14.76 -10.24 1.55
N CYS A 85 14.34 -11.25 2.30
CA CYS A 85 13.52 -11.12 3.50
C CYS A 85 14.18 -11.91 4.64
N THR A 86 14.30 -11.27 5.80
CA THR A 86 14.89 -11.83 7.03
C THR A 86 13.87 -12.11 8.12
N SER A 87 12.57 -11.98 7.80
CA SER A 87 11.51 -12.31 8.76
C SER A 87 11.49 -13.81 9.04
N ASP A 88 11.31 -14.16 10.31
CA ASP A 88 11.04 -15.52 10.78
C ASP A 88 9.53 -15.81 10.90
N ASP A 89 8.68 -14.90 10.43
CA ASP A 89 7.22 -15.06 10.47
C ASP A 89 6.75 -16.25 9.64
N LYS A 90 5.68 -16.90 10.12
CA LYS A 90 5.00 -17.99 9.41
C LYS A 90 4.34 -17.51 8.11
N VAL A 91 3.95 -16.24 8.06
CA VAL A 91 3.40 -15.63 6.85
C VAL A 91 4.19 -14.38 6.52
N VAL A 92 4.83 -14.38 5.36
CA VAL A 92 5.49 -13.18 4.83
C VAL A 92 4.53 -12.46 3.91
N ARG A 93 3.97 -11.35 4.40
CA ARG A 93 3.11 -10.46 3.62
C ARG A 93 3.95 -9.28 3.16
N VAL A 94 4.34 -9.29 1.89
CA VAL A 94 5.13 -8.20 1.31
C VAL A 94 4.28 -6.92 1.31
N PRO A 95 4.79 -5.80 1.86
CA PRO A 95 4.02 -4.57 1.93
C PRO A 95 3.71 -4.03 0.54
N LYS A 96 2.54 -3.42 0.36
CA LYS A 96 2.15 -2.81 -0.92
C LYS A 96 3.07 -1.65 -1.30
N GLU A 97 3.50 -0.89 -0.30
CA GLU A 97 4.37 0.27 -0.46
C GLU A 97 5.51 0.24 0.54
N ILE A 98 6.66 0.75 0.10
CA ILE A 98 7.81 1.07 0.95
C ILE A 98 8.07 2.55 0.73
N LYS A 99 8.15 3.35 1.79
CA LYS A 99 8.38 4.81 1.71
C LYS A 99 7.43 5.55 0.73
N GLY A 100 6.17 5.09 0.64
CA GLY A 100 5.14 5.68 -0.23
C GLY A 100 5.29 5.38 -1.73
N LYS A 101 6.16 4.44 -2.12
CA LYS A 101 6.26 3.92 -3.50
C LYS A 101 5.91 2.44 -3.53
N PRO A 102 5.31 1.94 -4.62
CA PRO A 102 4.87 0.55 -4.70
C PRO A 102 6.03 -0.43 -4.70
N VAL A 103 5.83 -1.61 -4.11
CA VAL A 103 6.69 -2.77 -4.36
C VAL A 103 6.28 -3.39 -5.69
N ILE A 104 7.19 -3.38 -6.67
CA ILE A 104 6.89 -3.73 -8.06
C ILE A 104 7.52 -5.05 -8.51
N ALA A 105 8.52 -5.55 -7.78
CA ALA A 105 9.19 -6.79 -8.15
C ALA A 105 9.77 -7.53 -6.94
N ILE A 106 9.86 -8.84 -7.08
CA ILE A 106 10.72 -9.70 -6.27
C ILE A 106 11.93 -10.05 -7.14
N GLY A 107 13.12 -9.61 -6.72
CA GLY A 107 14.37 -9.92 -7.39
C GLY A 107 14.75 -11.40 -7.27
N GLU A 108 15.79 -11.82 -7.98
CA GLU A 108 16.28 -13.20 -7.93
C GLU A 108 16.54 -13.64 -6.49
N ARG A 109 15.92 -14.75 -6.06
CA ARG A 109 15.96 -15.27 -4.69
C ARG A 109 15.45 -14.28 -3.62
N GLY A 110 14.66 -13.28 -3.99
CA GLY A 110 14.20 -12.20 -3.11
C GLY A 110 13.42 -12.66 -1.87
N LEU A 111 12.73 -13.80 -1.98
CA LEU A 111 12.02 -14.44 -0.88
C LEU A 111 12.49 -15.89 -0.66
N ALA A 112 13.73 -16.21 -1.06
CA ALA A 112 14.31 -17.52 -0.83
C ALA A 112 14.72 -17.71 0.64
N ASN A 113 14.93 -18.96 1.04
CA ASN A 113 15.49 -19.35 2.35
C ASN A 113 14.64 -18.97 3.59
N LEU A 114 13.35 -18.75 3.44
CA LEU A 114 12.42 -18.51 4.54
C LEU A 114 12.01 -19.83 5.22
N LYS A 115 12.85 -20.32 6.14
CA LYS A 115 12.73 -21.68 6.72
C LYS A 115 11.43 -21.95 7.45
N ASN A 116 10.88 -20.94 8.12
CA ASN A 116 9.68 -21.06 8.95
C ASN A 116 8.41 -20.56 8.24
N CYS A 117 8.54 -20.08 7.00
CA CYS A 117 7.44 -19.48 6.25
C CYS A 117 6.57 -20.58 5.64
N GLU A 118 5.28 -20.50 5.94
CA GLU A 118 4.23 -21.40 5.46
C GLU A 118 3.46 -20.76 4.30
N ALA A 119 3.41 -19.42 4.22
CA ALA A 119 2.73 -18.70 3.15
C ALA A 119 3.40 -17.35 2.82
N ILE A 120 3.43 -17.02 1.53
CA ILE A 120 3.86 -15.71 1.03
C ILE A 120 2.66 -15.03 0.38
N VAL A 121 2.40 -13.79 0.77
CA VAL A 121 1.38 -12.94 0.14
C VAL A 121 2.07 -11.79 -0.58
N LEU A 122 1.95 -11.78 -1.90
CA LEU A 122 2.42 -10.68 -2.73
C LEU A 122 1.30 -9.65 -2.90
N PRO A 123 1.59 -8.35 -2.82
CA PRO A 123 0.62 -7.31 -3.13
C PRO A 123 0.34 -7.30 -4.63
N ASP A 124 -0.82 -6.75 -5.00
CA ASP A 124 -1.27 -6.59 -6.39
C ASP A 124 -0.35 -5.67 -7.23
N THR A 125 0.54 -4.92 -6.59
CA THR A 125 1.53 -4.05 -7.23
C THR A 125 2.73 -4.80 -7.78
N VAL A 126 2.98 -6.05 -7.35
CA VAL A 126 4.11 -6.85 -7.84
C VAL A 126 3.81 -7.33 -9.26
N ARG A 127 4.71 -6.99 -10.19
CA ARG A 127 4.59 -7.26 -11.63
C ARG A 127 5.63 -8.26 -12.14
N TYR A 128 6.74 -8.40 -11.42
CA TYR A 128 7.87 -9.25 -11.81
C TYR A 128 8.36 -10.11 -10.65
N ILE A 129 8.73 -11.35 -10.95
CA ILE A 129 9.34 -12.29 -10.01
C ILE A 129 10.54 -12.91 -10.73
N GLY A 130 11.72 -12.78 -10.12
CA GLY A 130 12.99 -13.31 -10.61
C GLY A 130 13.47 -14.56 -9.90
#